data_AF-A0A6I3KNU6-F1
#
_entry.id   AF-A0A6I3KNU6-F1
#
_cell.length_a   1.000
_cell.length_b   1.000
_cell.length_c   1.000
_cell.angle_alpha   90.00
_cell.angle_beta   90.00
_cell.angle_gamma   90.00
#
_symmetry.space_group_name_H-M   'P 1'
#
loop_
_entity.id
_entity.type
_entity.pdbx_description
1 polymer ?
#
loop_
_entity_poly.entity_id
_entity_poly.type
_entity_poly.pdbx_seq_one_letter_code
_entity_poly.pdbx_strand_id
1 'polypeptide(L)'
;MGGRFRDDWMGITAAGFAAMAEGRLDDAAKQWQQAAREVGREGASDPLGAASYNNAGVAHLLASDAHRAQEKFCEAERLWGKSRAQIESAEIPIAGRSSVFHLRLAMEHHEAFAALRRRKHTLICAAACAITKFNARLAHSVADGTLGNAKADQSLIPTLSAAFGPSCVEIMILRDALADGDSSPTTATFAAYRAKGARLAEPSTHTYVDSDRICADLDCAAQLTALMHPGLLSAPSNAAGATDKGRR
;
A
#
# COMPACT_ATOMS: atom_id res chain seq x y z
N MET A 1 15.82 -11.31 -16.20
CA MET A 1 14.56 -11.96 -15.78
C MET A 1 13.62 -11.07 -14.95
N GLY A 2 14.06 -9.93 -14.38
CA GLY A 2 13.22 -9.15 -13.45
C GLY A 2 12.11 -8.26 -14.04
N GLY A 3 12.26 -7.76 -15.27
CA GLY A 3 11.34 -6.77 -15.84
C GLY A 3 9.93 -7.32 -16.11
N ARG A 4 9.83 -8.42 -16.86
CA ARG A 4 8.54 -9.04 -17.20
C ARG A 4 7.72 -9.45 -15.98
N PHE A 5 8.35 -10.06 -14.98
CA PHE A 5 7.68 -10.41 -13.73
C PHE A 5 7.09 -9.18 -13.05
N ARG A 6 7.86 -8.09 -12.97
CA ARG A 6 7.39 -6.84 -12.36
C ARG A 6 6.20 -6.27 -13.13
N ASP A 7 6.23 -6.27 -14.46
CA ASP A 7 5.14 -5.77 -15.28
C ASP A 7 3.85 -6.61 -15.10
N ASP A 8 3.98 -7.95 -15.10
CA ASP A 8 2.87 -8.87 -14.85
C ASP A 8 2.27 -8.64 -13.45
N TRP A 9 3.11 -8.54 -12.43
CA TRP A 9 2.71 -8.25 -11.05
C TRP A 9 2.01 -6.89 -10.91
N MET A 10 2.54 -5.85 -11.57
CA MET A 10 1.94 -4.50 -11.59
C MET A 10 0.55 -4.57 -12.23
N GLY A 11 0.42 -5.28 -13.35
CA GLY A 11 -0.86 -5.46 -14.05
C GLY A 11 -1.92 -6.10 -13.17
N ILE A 12 -1.59 -7.20 -12.49
CA ILE A 12 -2.51 -7.89 -11.57
C ILE A 12 -2.88 -7.00 -10.38
N THR A 13 -1.89 -6.33 -9.78
CA THR A 13 -2.15 -5.47 -8.62
C THR A 13 -3.02 -4.26 -8.99
N ALA A 14 -2.78 -3.64 -10.15
CA ALA A 14 -3.59 -2.56 -10.68
C ALA A 14 -5.01 -3.02 -11.03
N ALA A 15 -5.18 -4.23 -11.59
CA ALA A 15 -6.50 -4.82 -11.84
C ALA A 15 -7.30 -4.98 -10.53
N GLY A 16 -6.63 -5.27 -9.41
CA GLY A 16 -7.26 -5.28 -8.09
C GLY A 16 -7.79 -3.91 -7.65
N PHE A 17 -7.02 -2.83 -7.87
CA PHE A 17 -7.51 -1.47 -7.62
C PHE A 17 -8.67 -1.07 -8.54
N ALA A 18 -8.63 -1.48 -9.82
CA ALA A 18 -9.72 -1.22 -10.76
C ALA A 18 -11.02 -1.94 -10.33
N ALA A 19 -10.93 -3.21 -9.94
CA ALA A 19 -12.07 -3.95 -9.40
C ALA A 19 -12.63 -3.30 -8.13
N MET A 20 -11.75 -2.86 -7.21
CA MET A 20 -12.17 -2.15 -6.00
C MET A 20 -12.88 -0.83 -6.33
N ALA A 21 -12.39 -0.06 -7.30
CA ALA A 21 -13.02 1.20 -7.75
C ALA A 21 -14.43 1.02 -8.37
N GLU A 22 -14.76 -0.20 -8.79
CA GLU A 22 -16.06 -0.59 -9.33
C GLU A 22 -16.95 -1.27 -8.29
N GLY A 23 -16.49 -1.39 -7.03
CA GLY A 23 -17.22 -2.11 -5.97
C GLY A 23 -17.15 -3.63 -6.08
N ARG A 24 -16.34 -4.19 -6.99
CA ARG A 24 -16.14 -5.64 -7.16
C ARG A 24 -15.10 -6.16 -6.17
N LEU A 25 -15.45 -6.16 -4.88
CA LEU A 25 -14.53 -6.46 -3.78
C LEU A 25 -13.95 -7.89 -3.84
N ASP A 26 -14.77 -8.87 -4.21
CA ASP A 26 -14.31 -10.27 -4.37
C ASP A 26 -13.27 -10.42 -5.49
N ASP A 27 -13.45 -9.69 -6.59
CA ASP A 27 -12.50 -9.71 -7.70
C ASP A 27 -11.20 -9.03 -7.30
N ALA A 28 -11.26 -7.89 -6.59
CA ALA A 28 -10.08 -7.23 -6.05
C ALA A 28 -9.29 -8.17 -5.12
N ALA A 29 -9.98 -8.87 -4.22
CA ALA A 29 -9.38 -9.83 -3.33
C ALA A 29 -8.68 -10.98 -4.08
N LYS A 30 -9.31 -11.55 -5.13
CA LYS A 30 -8.70 -12.59 -5.97
C LYS A 30 -7.43 -12.11 -6.66
N GLN A 31 -7.44 -10.91 -7.24
CA GLN A 31 -6.27 -10.34 -7.92
C GLN A 31 -5.10 -10.17 -6.95
N TRP A 32 -5.33 -9.59 -5.77
CA TRP A 32 -4.26 -9.37 -4.80
C TRP A 32 -3.72 -10.67 -4.16
N GLN A 33 -4.58 -11.66 -3.95
CA GLN A 33 -4.12 -12.99 -3.56
C GLN A 33 -3.28 -13.66 -4.65
N GLN A 34 -3.63 -13.45 -5.93
CA GLN A 34 -2.82 -13.95 -7.05
C GLN A 34 -1.44 -13.27 -7.07
N ALA A 35 -1.38 -11.95 -7.00
CA ALA A 35 -0.12 -11.20 -6.98
C ALA A 35 0.83 -11.69 -5.87
N ALA A 36 0.30 -11.92 -4.65
CA ALA A 36 1.10 -12.45 -3.54
C ALA A 36 1.60 -13.88 -3.77
N ARG A 37 0.83 -14.73 -4.46
CA ARG A 37 1.29 -16.08 -4.84
C ARG A 37 2.42 -16.04 -5.85
N GLU A 38 2.36 -15.13 -6.82
CA GLU A 38 3.41 -14.99 -7.84
C GLU A 38 4.71 -14.49 -7.24
N VAL A 39 4.65 -13.49 -6.35
CA VAL A 39 5.79 -13.03 -5.54
C VAL A 39 6.47 -14.17 -4.79
N GLY A 40 5.69 -15.03 -4.14
CA GLY A 40 6.22 -16.16 -3.36
C GLY A 40 6.89 -17.24 -4.22
N ARG A 41 6.53 -17.35 -5.51
CA ARG A 41 7.12 -18.33 -6.44
C ARG A 41 8.39 -17.82 -7.11
N GLU A 42 8.36 -16.57 -7.56
CA GLU A 42 9.41 -15.98 -8.40
C GLU A 42 10.54 -15.32 -7.60
N GLY A 43 10.35 -15.12 -6.28
CA GLY A 43 11.35 -14.48 -5.42
C GLY A 43 11.50 -13.00 -5.72
N ALA A 44 10.42 -12.24 -5.52
CA ALA A 44 10.42 -10.79 -5.72
C ALA A 44 11.37 -10.05 -4.75
N SER A 45 11.70 -8.80 -5.09
CA SER A 45 12.40 -7.92 -4.16
C SER A 45 11.57 -7.66 -2.91
N ASP A 46 12.23 -7.38 -1.77
CA ASP A 46 11.57 -7.15 -0.48
C ASP A 46 10.43 -6.09 -0.57
N PRO A 47 10.58 -4.95 -1.29
CA PRO A 47 9.50 -3.98 -1.43
C PRO A 47 8.25 -4.54 -2.15
N LEU A 48 8.45 -5.22 -3.30
CA LEU A 48 7.34 -5.82 -4.07
C LEU A 48 6.64 -6.89 -3.23
N GLY A 49 7.42 -7.68 -2.48
CA GLY A 49 6.87 -8.64 -1.53
C GLY A 49 6.03 -7.97 -0.45
N ALA A 50 6.53 -6.90 0.16
CA ALA A 50 5.84 -6.19 1.22
C ALA A 50 4.48 -5.63 0.75
N ALA A 51 4.43 -4.96 -0.41
CA ALA A 51 3.18 -4.46 -0.97
C ALA A 51 2.20 -5.60 -1.30
N SER A 52 2.70 -6.73 -1.81
CA SER A 52 1.87 -7.89 -2.16
C SER A 52 1.23 -8.53 -0.93
N TYR A 53 2.01 -8.72 0.14
CA TYR A 53 1.48 -9.27 1.39
C TYR A 53 0.54 -8.28 2.07
N ASN A 54 0.80 -6.97 2.03
CA ASN A 54 -0.17 -5.98 2.48
C ASN A 54 -1.51 -6.14 1.74
N ASN A 55 -1.48 -6.20 0.41
CA ASN A 55 -2.70 -6.28 -0.39
C ASN A 55 -3.42 -7.62 -0.20
N ALA A 56 -2.69 -8.72 -0.01
CA ALA A 56 -3.25 -10.00 0.37
C ALA A 56 -3.90 -9.95 1.77
N GLY A 57 -3.32 -9.20 2.71
CA GLY A 57 -3.93 -8.94 4.02
C GLY A 57 -5.27 -8.21 3.88
N VAL A 58 -5.33 -7.19 3.03
CA VAL A 58 -6.60 -6.51 2.69
C VAL A 58 -7.60 -7.49 2.06
N ALA A 59 -7.15 -8.34 1.14
CA ALA A 59 -7.99 -9.36 0.52
C ALA A 59 -8.58 -10.35 1.55
N HIS A 60 -7.82 -10.73 2.57
CA HIS A 60 -8.31 -11.57 3.66
C HIS A 60 -9.31 -10.82 4.56
N LEU A 61 -9.12 -9.52 4.82
CA LEU A 61 -10.12 -8.72 5.53
C LEU A 61 -11.44 -8.61 4.78
N LEU A 62 -11.39 -8.42 3.46
CA LEU A 62 -12.59 -8.42 2.62
C LEU A 62 -13.35 -9.76 2.68
N ALA A 63 -12.63 -10.87 2.88
CA ALA A 63 -13.19 -12.20 3.07
C ALA A 63 -13.54 -12.52 4.53
N SER A 64 -13.53 -11.53 5.43
CA SER A 64 -13.78 -11.68 6.88
C SER A 64 -12.84 -12.65 7.59
N ASP A 65 -11.62 -12.83 7.08
CA ASP A 65 -10.57 -13.69 7.65
C ASP A 65 -9.49 -12.82 8.32
N ALA A 66 -9.83 -12.24 9.47
CA ALA A 66 -8.96 -11.32 10.20
C ALA A 66 -7.65 -11.98 10.65
N HIS A 67 -7.67 -13.27 10.98
CA HIS A 67 -6.47 -14.01 11.40
C HIS A 67 -5.45 -14.11 10.26
N ARG A 68 -5.87 -14.59 9.08
CA ARG A 68 -4.95 -14.64 7.93
C ARG A 68 -4.55 -13.25 7.48
N ALA A 69 -5.42 -12.26 7.60
CA ALA A 69 -5.05 -10.88 7.31
C ALA A 69 -3.87 -10.40 8.18
N GLN A 70 -3.92 -10.63 9.49
CA GLN A 70 -2.84 -10.28 10.43
C GLN A 70 -1.52 -10.98 10.06
N GLU A 71 -1.55 -12.28 9.73
CA GLU A 71 -0.35 -13.01 9.27
C GLU A 71 0.30 -12.32 8.06
N LYS A 72 -0.51 -11.90 7.08
CA LYS A 72 -0.01 -11.21 5.89
C LYS A 72 0.52 -9.81 6.19
N PHE A 73 -0.12 -9.06 7.09
CA PHE A 73 0.38 -7.76 7.49
C PHE A 73 1.70 -7.86 8.27
N CYS A 74 1.85 -8.83 9.17
CA CYS A 74 3.11 -9.09 9.85
C CYS A 74 4.26 -9.37 8.87
N GLU A 75 3.99 -10.18 7.84
CA GLU A 75 4.98 -10.49 6.80
C GLU A 75 5.32 -9.24 5.96
N ALA A 76 4.32 -8.44 5.61
CA ALA A 76 4.52 -7.17 4.91
C ALA A 76 5.39 -6.19 5.72
N GLU A 77 5.10 -6.02 7.01
CA GLU A 77 5.88 -5.15 7.91
C GLU A 77 7.33 -5.61 8.03
N ARG A 78 7.57 -6.92 8.14
CA ARG A 78 8.92 -7.50 8.17
C ARG A 78 9.70 -7.17 6.90
N LEU A 79 9.07 -7.29 5.73
CA LEU A 79 9.69 -6.97 4.44
C LEU A 79 9.90 -5.47 4.23
N TRP A 80 9.01 -4.61 4.73
CA TRP A 80 9.25 -3.17 4.79
C TRP A 80 10.44 -2.83 5.69
N GLY A 81 10.59 -3.50 6.83
CA GLY A 81 11.75 -3.35 7.71
C GLY A 81 13.06 -3.69 7.01
N LYS A 82 13.09 -4.80 6.26
CA LYS A 82 14.25 -5.17 5.44
C LYS A 82 14.56 -4.16 4.34
N SER A 83 13.53 -3.73 3.61
CA SER A 83 13.64 -2.73 2.54
C SER A 83 14.23 -1.43 3.08
N ARG A 84 13.77 -0.98 4.26
CA ARG A 84 14.31 0.20 4.94
C ARG A 84 15.79 0.05 5.27
N ALA A 85 16.19 -1.09 5.86
CA ALA A 85 17.59 -1.35 6.18
C ALA A 85 18.48 -1.37 4.92
N GLN A 86 17.97 -1.90 3.80
CA GLN A 86 18.65 -1.88 2.51
C GLN A 86 18.80 -0.45 1.97
N ILE A 87 17.76 0.40 2.06
CA ILE A 87 17.85 1.82 1.65
C ILE A 87 18.84 2.60 2.50
N GLU A 88 18.87 2.36 3.81
CA GLU A 88 19.76 3.04 4.75
C GLU A 88 21.24 2.69 4.49
N SER A 89 21.51 1.47 4.02
CA SER A 89 22.84 0.97 3.69
C SER A 89 23.25 1.13 2.22
N ALA A 90 22.31 1.45 1.33
CA ALA A 90 22.58 1.58 -0.09
C ALA A 90 23.43 2.82 -0.42
N GLU A 91 24.49 2.61 -1.17
CA GLU A 91 25.13 3.67 -1.94
C GLU A 91 24.19 4.03 -3.09
N ILE A 92 23.58 5.22 -3.04
CA ILE A 92 22.67 5.68 -4.08
C ILE A 92 23.50 6.45 -5.13
N PRO A 93 23.71 5.91 -6.35
CA PRO A 93 24.53 6.57 -7.36
C PRO A 93 23.91 7.88 -7.80
N ILE A 94 24.71 8.92 -8.02
CA ILE A 94 24.19 10.17 -8.59
C ILE A 94 24.21 10.02 -10.11
N ALA A 95 23.04 9.81 -10.72
CA ALA A 95 22.92 9.81 -12.17
C ALA A 95 23.08 11.25 -12.70
N GLY A 96 24.31 11.66 -13.00
CA GLY A 96 24.61 12.92 -13.67
C GLY A 96 24.23 12.85 -15.15
N ARG A 97 23.07 13.38 -15.53
CA ARG A 97 22.61 13.45 -16.93
C ARG A 97 22.72 14.84 -17.58
N SER A 98 23.47 15.75 -16.99
CA SER A 98 23.54 17.13 -17.48
C SER A 98 24.94 17.72 -17.29
N SER A 99 25.20 18.80 -18.05
CA SER A 99 26.46 19.54 -18.25
C SER A 99 27.59 19.36 -17.21
N VAL A 100 28.84 19.57 -17.62
CA VAL A 100 30.03 19.54 -16.74
C VAL A 100 29.82 20.31 -15.43
N PHE A 101 29.02 21.38 -15.43
CA PHE A 101 28.59 22.09 -14.22
C PHE A 101 27.79 21.21 -13.23
N HIS A 102 26.73 20.52 -13.68
CA HIS A 102 25.94 19.63 -12.83
C HIS A 102 26.73 18.41 -12.37
N LEU A 103 27.63 17.91 -13.22
CA LEU A 103 28.55 16.85 -12.85
C LEU A 103 29.51 17.33 -11.73
N ARG A 104 30.10 18.52 -11.88
CA ARG A 104 31.01 19.10 -10.88
C ARG A 104 30.30 19.38 -9.55
N LEU A 105 29.09 19.95 -9.61
CA LEU A 105 28.25 20.16 -8.43
C LEU A 105 27.86 18.84 -7.74
N ALA A 106 27.53 17.81 -8.52
CA ALA A 106 27.23 16.48 -8.02
C ALA A 106 28.45 15.80 -7.37
N MET A 107 29.66 16.01 -7.92
CA MET A 107 30.90 15.49 -7.37
C MET A 107 31.29 16.22 -6.07
N GLU A 108 31.19 17.55 -6.04
CA GLU A 108 31.52 18.39 -4.87
C GLU A 108 30.55 18.17 -3.69
N HIS A 109 29.29 17.83 -3.97
CA HIS A 109 28.25 17.65 -2.95
C HIS A 109 27.64 16.24 -2.94
N HIS A 110 28.42 15.22 -3.29
CA HIS A 110 27.92 13.86 -3.48
C HIS A 110 27.19 13.31 -2.25
N GLU A 111 27.70 13.52 -1.05
CA GLU A 111 27.07 13.08 0.20
C GLU A 111 25.70 13.74 0.43
N ALA A 112 25.58 15.03 0.13
CA ALA A 112 24.33 15.76 0.31
C ALA A 112 23.25 15.26 -0.66
N PHE A 113 23.59 14.99 -1.92
CA PHE A 113 22.67 14.41 -2.89
C PHE A 113 22.29 12.96 -2.54
N ALA A 114 23.26 12.14 -2.12
CA ALA A 114 23.00 10.79 -1.65
C ALA A 114 22.08 10.78 -0.42
N ALA A 115 22.32 11.66 0.55
CA ALA A 115 21.48 11.83 1.74
C ALA A 115 20.05 12.28 1.38
N LEU A 116 19.91 13.22 0.44
CA LEU A 116 18.60 13.67 -0.03
C LEU A 116 17.82 12.54 -0.72
N ARG A 117 18.48 11.76 -1.60
CA ARG A 117 17.86 10.60 -2.25
C ARG A 117 17.49 9.52 -1.22
N ARG A 118 18.36 9.21 -0.25
CA ARG A 118 18.03 8.26 0.83
C ARG A 118 16.82 8.74 1.60
N ARG A 119 16.80 10.01 2.02
CA ARG A 119 15.67 10.62 2.74
C ARG A 119 14.35 10.46 2.00
N LYS A 120 14.30 10.69 0.68
CA LYS A 120 13.10 10.47 -0.14
C LYS A 120 12.61 9.02 -0.01
N HIS A 121 13.47 8.05 -0.29
CA HIS A 121 13.07 6.64 -0.28
C HIS A 121 12.75 6.12 1.13
N THR A 122 13.43 6.63 2.16
CA THR A 122 13.09 6.35 3.56
C THR A 122 11.67 6.85 3.89
N LEU A 123 11.28 8.05 3.44
CA LEU A 123 9.93 8.57 3.63
C LEU A 123 8.88 7.71 2.91
N ILE A 124 9.16 7.31 1.67
CA ILE A 124 8.27 6.44 0.88
C ILE A 124 8.08 5.08 1.56
N CYS A 125 9.17 4.44 1.99
CA CYS A 125 9.12 3.17 2.71
C CYS A 125 8.38 3.30 4.05
N ALA A 126 8.60 4.39 4.78
CA ALA A 126 7.91 4.65 6.04
C ALA A 126 6.39 4.84 5.84
N ALA A 127 5.99 5.55 4.79
CA ALA A 127 4.58 5.73 4.44
C ALA A 127 3.90 4.41 4.07
N ALA A 128 4.53 3.58 3.22
CA ALA A 128 3.99 2.26 2.87
C ALA A 128 3.87 1.34 4.09
N CYS A 129 4.88 1.32 4.97
CA CYS A 129 4.83 0.59 6.24
C CYS A 129 3.72 1.10 7.16
N ALA A 130 3.50 2.42 7.21
CA ALA A 130 2.44 3.02 8.03
C ALA A 130 1.03 2.67 7.50
N ILE A 131 0.85 2.55 6.18
CA ILE A 131 -0.37 2.01 5.57
C ILE A 131 -0.59 0.56 6.03
N THR A 132 0.46 -0.28 5.97
CA THR A 132 0.37 -1.68 6.42
C THR A 132 -0.03 -1.77 7.90
N LYS A 133 0.60 -0.98 8.77
CA LYS A 133 0.25 -0.93 10.21
C LYS A 133 -1.17 -0.44 10.45
N PHE A 134 -1.64 0.51 9.65
CA PHE A 134 -3.03 0.94 9.71
C PHE A 134 -3.99 -0.21 9.36
N ASN A 135 -3.75 -0.91 8.26
CA ASN A 135 -4.57 -2.07 7.89
C ASN A 135 -4.48 -3.21 8.92
N ALA A 136 -3.31 -3.45 9.52
CA ALA A 136 -3.13 -4.42 10.58
C ALA A 136 -3.97 -4.09 11.82
N ARG A 137 -4.02 -2.81 12.22
CA ARG A 137 -4.90 -2.34 13.31
C ARG A 137 -6.37 -2.57 12.99
N LEU A 138 -6.81 -2.33 11.75
CA LEU A 138 -8.17 -2.69 11.32
C LEU A 138 -8.42 -4.18 11.49
N ALA A 139 -7.47 -5.04 11.11
CA ALA A 139 -7.60 -6.49 11.29
C ALA A 139 -7.74 -6.90 12.76
N HIS A 140 -7.00 -6.28 13.66
CA HIS A 140 -7.18 -6.48 15.11
C HIS A 140 -8.57 -6.04 15.55
N SER A 141 -9.04 -4.86 15.14
CA SER A 141 -10.37 -4.38 15.51
C SER A 141 -11.50 -5.26 14.97
N VAL A 142 -11.35 -5.85 13.77
CA VAL A 142 -12.31 -6.84 13.25
C VAL A 142 -12.30 -8.11 14.10
N ALA A 143 -11.12 -8.67 14.41
CA ALA A 143 -10.98 -9.88 15.22
C ALA A 143 -11.58 -9.71 16.63
N ASP A 144 -11.40 -8.53 17.21
CA ASP A 144 -11.89 -8.20 18.55
C ASP A 144 -13.37 -7.74 18.56
N GLY A 145 -14.02 -7.64 17.40
CA GLY A 145 -15.38 -7.11 17.27
C GLY A 145 -15.53 -5.63 17.62
N THR A 146 -14.42 -4.88 17.63
CA THR A 146 -14.35 -3.46 18.00
C THR A 146 -14.24 -2.53 16.79
N LEU A 147 -14.61 -3.00 15.59
CA LEU A 147 -14.48 -2.25 14.35
C LEU A 147 -15.15 -0.85 14.40
N GLY A 148 -16.29 -0.69 15.06
CA GLY A 148 -16.95 0.63 15.24
C GLY A 148 -16.14 1.63 16.09
N ASN A 149 -15.11 1.16 16.80
CA ASN A 149 -14.16 2.02 17.50
C ASN A 149 -12.87 2.25 16.69
N ALA A 150 -12.68 1.53 15.58
CA ALA A 150 -11.52 1.64 14.71
C ALA A 150 -11.61 2.91 13.86
N LYS A 151 -11.37 4.06 14.48
CA LYS A 151 -11.37 5.33 13.78
C LYS A 151 -10.16 5.42 12.86
N ALA A 152 -10.37 6.05 11.71
CA ALA A 152 -9.27 6.45 10.85
C ALA A 152 -8.26 7.29 11.66
N ASP A 153 -6.98 7.01 11.47
CA ASP A 153 -5.91 7.62 12.26
C ASP A 153 -5.40 8.87 11.54
N GLN A 154 -5.80 10.05 12.02
CA GLN A 154 -5.38 11.32 11.44
C GLN A 154 -3.84 11.51 11.50
N SER A 155 -3.14 10.82 12.39
CA SER A 155 -1.68 10.88 12.49
C SER A 155 -0.96 10.29 11.27
N LEU A 156 -1.66 9.52 10.42
CA LEU A 156 -1.11 8.98 9.18
C LEU A 156 -0.98 10.04 8.06
N ILE A 157 -1.82 11.09 8.09
CA ILE A 157 -1.87 12.12 7.03
C ILE A 157 -0.53 12.85 6.82
N PRO A 158 0.18 13.35 7.87
CA PRO A 158 1.47 14.00 7.69
C PRO A 158 2.51 13.10 7.02
N THR A 159 2.54 11.81 7.40
CA THR A 159 3.47 10.81 6.84
C THR A 159 3.21 10.58 5.36
N LEU A 160 1.94 10.39 4.97
CA LEU A 160 1.55 10.23 3.57
C LEU A 160 1.82 11.50 2.77
N SER A 161 1.53 12.67 3.34
CA SER A 161 1.74 13.95 2.67
C SER A 161 3.21 14.22 2.40
N ALA A 162 4.10 13.84 3.32
CA ALA A 162 5.54 13.98 3.15
C ALA A 162 6.11 13.02 2.08
N ALA A 163 5.52 11.83 1.92
CA ALA A 163 6.01 10.81 1.00
C ALA A 163 5.42 10.93 -0.42
N PHE A 164 4.10 11.17 -0.53
CA PHE A 164 3.35 11.10 -1.79
C PHE A 164 2.73 12.44 -2.19
N GLY A 165 2.86 13.48 -1.36
CA GLY A 165 2.26 14.79 -1.56
C GLY A 165 0.90 14.95 -0.87
N PRO A 166 0.45 16.20 -0.64
CA PRO A 166 -0.74 16.52 0.17
C PRO A 166 -2.08 16.09 -0.45
N SER A 167 -2.08 15.74 -1.73
CA SER A 167 -3.26 15.37 -2.52
C SER A 167 -3.20 13.91 -2.98
N CYS A 168 -2.41 13.06 -2.32
CA CYS A 168 -2.36 11.65 -2.67
C CYS A 168 -3.70 10.94 -2.36
N VAL A 169 -3.99 9.89 -3.12
CA VAL A 169 -5.25 9.15 -3.05
C VAL A 169 -5.49 8.50 -1.68
N GLU A 170 -4.42 8.09 -1.00
CA GLU A 170 -4.48 7.54 0.36
C GLU A 170 -5.00 8.58 1.35
N ILE A 171 -4.59 9.84 1.23
CA ILE A 171 -5.12 10.93 2.09
C ILE A 171 -6.60 11.17 1.79
N MET A 172 -7.02 11.07 0.52
CA MET A 172 -8.43 11.21 0.16
C MET A 172 -9.27 10.11 0.82
N ILE A 173 -8.81 8.86 0.76
CA ILE A 173 -9.46 7.71 1.41
C ILE A 173 -9.52 7.90 2.93
N LEU A 174 -8.43 8.36 3.57
CA LEU A 174 -8.43 8.62 5.01
C LEU A 174 -9.38 9.75 5.42
N ARG A 175 -9.44 10.83 4.63
CA ARG A 175 -10.32 11.96 4.94
C ARG A 175 -11.79 11.58 4.84
N ASP A 176 -12.15 10.79 3.84
CA ASP A 176 -13.48 10.20 3.69
C ASP A 176 -13.84 9.34 4.91
N ALA A 177 -12.93 8.45 5.31
CA ALA A 177 -13.10 7.62 6.52
C ALA A 177 -13.22 8.42 7.82
N LEU A 178 -12.52 9.56 7.93
CA LEU A 178 -12.59 10.46 9.09
C LEU A 178 -13.89 11.27 9.13
N ALA A 179 -14.44 11.63 7.97
CA ALA A 179 -15.64 12.45 7.88
C ALA A 179 -16.91 11.66 8.25
N ASP A 180 -16.98 10.39 7.84
CA ASP A 180 -18.23 9.63 7.86
C ASP A 180 -18.39 8.64 9.01
N GLY A 181 -17.43 8.58 9.94
CA GLY A 181 -17.58 8.16 11.35
C GLY A 181 -18.07 6.75 11.71
N ASP A 182 -18.72 6.04 10.79
CA ASP A 182 -19.24 4.66 10.86
C ASP A 182 -20.03 4.26 9.58
N SER A 183 -20.06 5.13 8.55
CA SER A 183 -20.92 4.94 7.37
C SER A 183 -20.26 4.07 6.29
N SER A 184 -21.11 3.39 5.51
CA SER A 184 -20.71 2.64 4.31
C SER A 184 -19.84 3.47 3.35
N PRO A 185 -18.95 2.84 2.57
CA PRO A 185 -18.11 3.53 1.60
C PRO A 185 -18.97 4.43 0.71
N THR A 186 -18.53 5.66 0.54
CA THR A 186 -19.22 6.64 -0.28
C THR A 186 -18.82 6.49 -1.74
N THR A 187 -19.54 7.20 -2.61
CA THR A 187 -19.09 7.42 -3.99
C THR A 187 -17.68 8.04 -4.05
N ALA A 188 -17.29 8.83 -3.03
CA ALA A 188 -15.96 9.42 -2.95
C ALA A 188 -14.87 8.38 -2.64
N THR A 189 -15.16 7.37 -1.79
CA THR A 189 -14.24 6.25 -1.55
C THR A 189 -13.87 5.55 -2.86
N PHE A 190 -14.87 5.15 -3.65
CA PHE A 190 -14.66 4.45 -4.92
C PHE A 190 -14.02 5.35 -5.99
N ALA A 191 -14.33 6.65 -5.99
CA ALA A 191 -13.67 7.62 -6.85
C ALA A 191 -12.17 7.75 -6.52
N ALA A 192 -11.78 7.68 -5.25
CA ALA A 192 -10.37 7.70 -4.86
C ALA A 192 -9.62 6.44 -5.34
N TYR A 193 -10.23 5.25 -5.23
CA TYR A 193 -9.65 4.04 -5.82
C TYR A 193 -9.58 4.11 -7.35
N ARG A 194 -10.55 4.73 -8.01
CA ARG A 194 -10.51 4.98 -9.46
C ARG A 194 -9.36 5.89 -9.85
N ALA A 195 -9.15 6.99 -9.10
CA ALA A 195 -8.03 7.90 -9.31
C ALA A 195 -6.69 7.17 -9.10
N LYS A 196 -6.62 6.27 -8.12
CA LYS A 196 -5.45 5.41 -7.90
C LYS A 196 -5.18 4.51 -9.10
N GLY A 197 -6.21 3.80 -9.58
CA GLY A 197 -6.09 2.94 -10.77
C GLY A 197 -5.67 3.71 -12.03
N ALA A 198 -6.24 4.89 -12.26
CA ALA A 198 -5.88 5.74 -13.41
C ALA A 198 -4.41 6.17 -13.36
N ARG A 199 -3.93 6.62 -12.19
CA ARG A 199 -2.53 7.00 -12.00
C ARG A 199 -1.56 5.84 -12.24
N LEU A 200 -1.95 4.62 -11.89
CA LEU A 200 -1.12 3.43 -12.12
C LEU A 200 -1.07 3.00 -13.60
N ALA A 201 -2.07 3.39 -14.39
CA ALA A 201 -2.11 3.13 -15.82
C ALA A 201 -1.31 4.15 -16.65
N GLU A 202 -0.93 5.29 -16.06
CA GLU A 202 -0.08 6.28 -16.74
C GLU A 202 1.32 5.71 -16.98
N PRO A 203 1.85 5.81 -18.22
CA PRO A 203 3.21 5.40 -18.51
C PRO A 203 4.18 6.18 -17.61
N SER A 204 4.87 5.49 -16.71
CA SER A 204 5.88 6.12 -15.87
C SER A 204 7.01 6.64 -16.76
N THR A 205 7.09 7.95 -16.97
CA THR A 205 8.15 8.61 -17.75
C THR A 205 9.51 8.63 -17.05
N HIS A 206 9.63 7.95 -15.92
CA HIS A 206 10.89 7.84 -15.18
C HIS A 206 11.83 6.84 -15.87
N THR A 207 12.67 7.34 -16.77
CA THR A 207 13.92 6.67 -17.15
C THR A 207 14.83 6.55 -15.93
N TYR A 208 14.66 5.47 -15.16
CA TYR A 208 15.67 5.03 -14.22
C TYR A 208 16.86 4.50 -15.01
N VAL A 209 18.03 5.08 -14.80
CA VAL A 209 19.29 4.47 -15.22
C VAL A 209 19.45 3.19 -14.40
N ASP A 210 19.85 2.10 -15.07
CA ASP A 210 19.90 0.68 -14.64
C ASP A 210 20.43 0.35 -13.23
N SER A 211 20.97 1.33 -12.49
CA SER A 211 21.70 1.11 -11.25
C SER A 211 20.86 1.08 -9.95
N ASP A 212 19.58 1.47 -9.95
CA ASP A 212 18.78 1.60 -8.72
C ASP A 212 17.49 0.76 -8.71
N ARG A 213 17.58 -0.51 -9.11
CA ARG A 213 16.43 -1.43 -9.17
C ARG A 213 15.63 -1.48 -7.86
N ILE A 214 16.30 -1.44 -6.71
CA ILE A 214 15.63 -1.45 -5.40
C ILE A 214 14.79 -0.18 -5.15
N CYS A 215 15.29 1.00 -5.53
CA CYS A 215 14.55 2.25 -5.37
C CYS A 215 13.36 2.30 -6.34
N ALA A 216 13.56 1.82 -7.58
CA ALA A 216 12.49 1.73 -8.55
C ALA A 216 11.40 0.72 -8.14
N ASP A 217 11.80 -0.41 -7.55
CA ASP A 217 10.87 -1.40 -7.00
C ASP A 217 10.15 -0.85 -5.76
N LEU A 218 10.83 -0.08 -4.91
CA LEU A 218 10.23 0.61 -3.77
C LEU A 218 9.20 1.64 -4.19
N ASP A 219 9.55 2.55 -5.10
CA ASP A 219 8.65 3.59 -5.60
C ASP A 219 7.37 2.97 -6.20
N CYS A 220 7.53 1.83 -6.90
CA CYS A 220 6.46 1.05 -7.48
C CYS A 220 5.60 0.36 -6.40
N ALA A 221 6.23 -0.39 -5.50
CA ALA A 221 5.58 -1.13 -4.44
C ALA A 221 4.79 -0.22 -3.50
N ALA A 222 5.36 0.92 -3.11
CA ALA A 222 4.72 1.88 -2.24
C ALA A 222 3.45 2.47 -2.87
N GLN A 223 3.49 2.82 -4.17
CA GLN A 223 2.30 3.30 -4.89
C GLN A 223 1.22 2.23 -5.03
N LEU A 224 1.63 0.96 -5.18
CA LEU A 224 0.72 -0.19 -5.30
C LEU A 224 0.31 -0.79 -3.94
N THR A 225 0.71 -0.20 -2.81
CA THR A 225 0.26 -0.63 -1.48
C THR A 225 -1.16 -0.14 -1.23
N ALA A 226 -2.09 -1.05 -0.97
CA ALA A 226 -3.49 -0.74 -0.71
C ALA A 226 -3.69 -0.19 0.70
N LEU A 227 -4.36 0.96 0.79
CA LEU A 227 -4.96 1.46 2.03
C LEU A 227 -6.43 1.04 2.05
N MET A 228 -6.85 0.38 3.12
CA MET A 228 -8.22 -0.10 3.27
C MET A 228 -9.12 0.97 3.90
N HIS A 229 -10.27 1.26 3.30
CA HIS A 229 -11.30 2.09 3.94
C HIS A 229 -12.06 1.25 4.99
N PRO A 230 -12.16 1.67 6.26
CA PRO A 230 -12.83 0.87 7.32
C PRO A 230 -14.28 0.50 6.98
N GLY A 231 -15.04 1.43 6.38
CA GLY A 231 -16.45 1.19 6.00
C GLY A 231 -16.66 0.09 4.95
N LEU A 232 -15.60 -0.34 4.23
CA LEU A 232 -15.69 -1.48 3.32
C LEU A 232 -15.73 -2.84 4.05
N LEU A 233 -15.45 -2.85 5.35
CA LEU A 233 -15.55 -4.03 6.19
C LEU A 233 -16.97 -4.09 6.76
N SER A 234 -17.68 -5.19 6.50
CA SER A 234 -19.00 -5.39 7.11
C SER A 234 -18.83 -5.65 8.61
N ALA A 235 -19.65 -4.99 9.44
CA ALA A 235 -19.82 -5.45 10.81
C ALA A 235 -20.38 -6.89 10.79
N PRO A 236 -19.93 -7.80 11.67
CA PRO A 236 -20.57 -9.10 11.79
C PRO A 236 -22.05 -8.85 12.11
N SER A 237 -22.92 -9.33 11.21
CA SER A 237 -24.36 -9.26 11.41
C SER A 237 -24.70 -10.02 12.69
N ASN A 238 -25.10 -9.29 13.74
CA ASN A 238 -25.77 -9.87 14.91
C ASN A 238 -27.19 -10.31 14.52
N ALA A 239 -27.29 -11.25 13.58
CA ALA A 239 -28.54 -11.89 13.17
C ALA A 239 -28.51 -13.37 13.56
N ALA A 240 -28.29 -13.65 14.85
CA ALA A 240 -28.50 -14.97 15.45
C ALA A 240 -28.73 -14.83 16.96
N GLY A 241 -29.92 -14.38 17.38
CA GLY A 241 -30.21 -14.26 18.80
C GLY A 241 -31.58 -13.71 19.19
N ALA A 242 -32.60 -13.87 18.35
CA ALA A 242 -33.97 -13.53 18.72
C ALA A 242 -34.96 -14.56 18.15
N THR A 243 -34.74 -15.85 18.41
CA THR A 243 -35.81 -16.85 18.35
C THR A 243 -36.41 -17.00 19.73
N ASP A 244 -37.41 -16.16 19.99
CA ASP A 244 -38.74 -16.57 20.44
C ASP A 244 -38.78 -17.84 21.31
N LYS A 245 -38.60 -17.67 22.64
CA LYS A 245 -39.16 -18.59 23.63
C LYS A 245 -40.44 -17.98 24.17
N GLY A 246 -41.52 -18.08 23.39
CA GLY A 246 -42.81 -17.48 23.74
C GLY A 246 -44.01 -18.17 23.10
N ARG A 247 -44.18 -19.49 23.29
CA ARG A 247 -45.43 -20.30 23.14
C ARG A 247 -45.02 -21.79 23.18
N ARG A 248 -45.56 -22.69 23.99
CA ARG A 248 -46.79 -22.82 24.79
C ARG A 248 -46.46 -23.62 26.05
#